data_AF-A0A2W4JTT0-F1
#
_entry.id   AF-A0A2W4JTT0-F1
#
_cell.length_a   1.000
_cell.length_b   1.000
_cell.length_c   1.000
_cell.angle_alpha   90.00
_cell.angle_beta   90.00
_cell.angle_gamma   90.00
#
_symmetry.space_group_name_H-M   'P 1'
#
loop_
_entity.id
_entity.type
_entity.pdbx_description
1 polymer ?
#
loop_
_entity_poly.entity_id
_entity_poly.type
_entity_poly.pdbx_seq_one_letter_code
_entity_poly.pdbx_strand_id
1 'polypeptide(L)'
;MRETVYLAALLHDIGKFTERSKSYPVDEKFKHVKVGHPKYSAQLLETLQKIRPLFRSYGQELIDLVLYHHEPRNDLERIIQLADWLSSSEREEGETKEKYFTVPLTPIFARLFDGIDKKYGYRLAPLSISEGFPKEGLSLTTAQYKKLVDAFLNELSAVNNTEQLYFLLEKYLWCIPAQTTSYVPDISLFDHSKTTAAIALCLYDEYSAKLLTPEGLSKMVDNTDHHFMLIKGDVSGIQDFIFHIPSKGAAKSLKGHSVYISLLSDVITRYIAREMGLESANILYNGGGNFYILAPRVCETKFEEIRKNVSRLLLKVHGGLIYVALDYILLSPKDMTNFNMHWNRLTQKVDALKRRKWMEINLRENYNLIFGPLGAGSKAGTYCQLCGVENTEREIIVNPENEKCYCTFCASFIDLTNDLKDAECLVIKETKLEDKTDIKDYRDVFRQLGYEYNFTKKRYLKEKDKPYAFLINDTNFLEEGFRG
;
A
#
# COMPACT_ATOMS: atom_id res chain seq x y z
N MET A 1 20.10 -8.89 -3.82
CA MET A 1 20.56 -7.75 -2.99
C MET A 1 19.44 -6.76 -2.73
N ARG A 2 18.82 -6.14 -3.76
CA ARG A 2 17.65 -5.24 -3.58
C ARG A 2 16.55 -5.81 -2.67
N GLU A 3 16.10 -7.03 -2.96
CA GLU A 3 15.12 -7.74 -2.12
C GLU A 3 15.63 -8.01 -0.69
N THR A 4 16.94 -8.28 -0.54
CA THR A 4 17.57 -8.48 0.78
C THR A 4 17.51 -7.21 1.62
N VAL A 5 17.76 -6.04 1.01
CA VAL A 5 17.66 -4.73 1.67
C VAL A 5 16.22 -4.43 2.06
N TYR A 6 15.27 -4.66 1.16
CA TYR A 6 13.83 -4.52 1.46
C TYR A 6 13.42 -5.39 2.65
N LEU A 7 13.77 -6.68 2.63
CA LEU A 7 13.42 -7.62 3.68
C LEU A 7 14.12 -7.31 5.00
N ALA A 8 15.39 -6.89 4.96
CA ALA A 8 16.13 -6.45 6.14
C ALA A 8 15.47 -5.23 6.79
N ALA A 9 15.09 -4.23 6.00
CA ALA A 9 14.41 -3.04 6.48
C ALA A 9 13.02 -3.37 7.05
N LEU A 10 12.27 -4.29 6.44
CA LEU A 10 10.98 -4.72 6.96
C LEU A 10 11.09 -5.46 8.31
N LEU A 11 12.20 -6.18 8.54
CA LEU A 11 12.43 -7.02 9.71
C LEU A 11 13.42 -6.45 10.74
N HIS A 12 14.03 -5.28 10.52
CA HIS A 12 15.11 -4.75 11.35
C HIS A 12 14.75 -4.71 12.85
N ASP A 13 13.50 -4.30 13.13
CA ASP A 13 12.96 -4.11 14.47
C ASP A 13 12.06 -5.26 14.98
N ILE A 14 11.95 -6.38 14.24
CA ILE A 14 11.08 -7.52 14.66
C ILE A 14 11.48 -8.07 16.04
N GLY A 15 12.75 -7.92 16.41
CA GLY A 15 13.28 -8.27 17.71
C GLY A 15 12.60 -7.55 18.88
N LYS A 16 12.04 -6.34 18.68
CA LYS A 16 11.26 -5.65 19.73
C LYS A 16 10.04 -6.47 20.14
N PHE A 17 9.40 -7.15 19.18
CA PHE A 17 8.22 -7.97 19.42
C PHE A 17 8.57 -9.21 20.26
N THR A 18 9.64 -9.94 19.89
CA THR A 18 10.08 -11.14 20.61
C THR A 18 10.73 -10.80 21.95
N GLU A 19 11.53 -9.73 22.04
CA GLU A 19 12.18 -9.27 23.27
C GLU A 19 11.16 -8.95 24.38
N ARG A 20 10.07 -8.25 24.04
CA ARG A 20 9.04 -7.83 25.01
C ARG A 20 8.26 -8.99 25.63
N SER A 21 8.31 -10.19 25.01
CA SER A 21 7.79 -11.41 25.64
C SER A 21 8.63 -11.89 26.83
N LYS A 22 9.90 -11.46 26.92
CA LYS A 22 10.90 -11.92 27.89
C LYS A 22 11.03 -13.45 27.97
N SER A 23 10.61 -14.16 26.92
CA SER A 23 10.51 -15.63 26.89
C SER A 23 11.61 -16.32 26.09
N TYR A 24 12.42 -15.55 25.34
CA TYR A 24 13.49 -16.07 24.50
C TYR A 24 14.83 -15.49 24.96
N PRO A 25 15.80 -16.31 25.40
CA PRO A 25 17.15 -15.84 25.67
C PRO A 25 17.89 -15.54 24.37
N VAL A 26 18.84 -14.61 24.42
CA VAL A 26 19.72 -14.30 23.28
C VAL A 26 20.98 -15.15 23.36
N ASP A 27 21.33 -15.80 22.24
CA ASP A 27 22.55 -16.60 22.08
C ASP A 27 23.81 -15.74 22.32
N GLU A 28 24.83 -16.33 22.95
CA GLU A 28 26.10 -15.67 23.29
C GLU A 28 26.73 -14.92 22.11
N LYS A 29 26.67 -15.50 20.91
CA LYS A 29 27.26 -14.94 19.69
C LYS A 29 26.67 -13.59 19.24
N PHE A 30 25.50 -13.19 19.75
CA PHE A 30 24.89 -11.89 19.44
C PHE A 30 25.07 -10.88 20.57
N LYS A 31 25.61 -11.29 21.73
CA LYS A 31 25.72 -10.41 22.90
C LYS A 31 26.74 -9.30 22.74
N HIS A 32 27.67 -9.40 21.78
CA HIS A 32 28.70 -8.39 21.49
C HIS A 32 28.12 -7.08 20.93
N VAL A 33 26.96 -7.12 20.27
CA VAL A 33 26.26 -5.91 19.81
C VAL A 33 25.75 -5.13 21.02
N LYS A 34 25.76 -3.79 21.03
CA LYS A 34 25.35 -3.04 22.23
C LYS A 34 23.84 -2.97 22.37
N VAL A 35 23.15 -2.65 21.27
CA VAL A 35 21.69 -2.44 21.25
C VAL A 35 20.95 -3.76 21.42
N GLY A 36 19.84 -3.76 22.16
CA GLY A 36 19.10 -4.95 22.56
C GLY A 36 18.38 -5.66 21.42
N HIS A 37 17.39 -4.99 20.80
CA HIS A 37 16.48 -5.61 19.84
C HIS A 37 17.12 -6.18 18.56
N PRO A 38 18.21 -5.63 17.99
CA PRO A 38 18.81 -6.20 16.76
C PRO A 38 19.28 -7.63 16.96
N LYS A 39 19.71 -7.99 18.17
CA LYS A 39 20.12 -9.35 18.56
C LYS A 39 18.98 -10.34 18.42
N TYR A 40 17.79 -9.94 18.89
CA TYR A 40 16.57 -10.76 18.82
C TYR A 40 16.09 -10.91 17.37
N SER A 41 16.17 -9.84 16.58
CA SER A 41 15.87 -9.88 15.14
C SER A 41 16.80 -10.86 14.40
N ALA A 42 18.12 -10.74 14.62
CA ALA A 42 19.12 -11.61 14.02
C ALA A 42 18.97 -13.08 14.42
N GLN A 43 18.70 -13.36 15.69
CA GLN A 43 18.47 -14.72 16.17
C GLN A 43 17.22 -15.35 15.57
N LEU A 44 16.12 -14.59 15.45
CA LEU A 44 14.91 -15.05 14.78
C LEU A 44 15.22 -15.39 13.32
N LEU A 45 15.89 -14.50 12.60
CA LEU A 45 16.27 -14.72 11.20
C LEU A 45 17.17 -15.94 11.02
N GLU A 46 18.17 -16.14 11.89
CA GLU A 46 19.04 -17.32 11.83
C GLU A 46 18.25 -18.61 12.04
N THR A 47 17.27 -18.58 12.95
CA THR A 47 16.36 -19.71 13.16
C THR A 47 15.51 -19.97 11.91
N LEU A 48 14.96 -18.91 11.31
CA LEU A 48 14.15 -19.00 10.10
C LEU A 48 14.95 -19.51 8.89
N GLN A 49 16.21 -19.11 8.72
CA GLN A 49 17.06 -19.63 7.63
C GLN A 49 17.27 -21.14 7.69
N LYS A 50 17.33 -21.71 8.90
CA LYS A 50 17.46 -23.16 9.11
C LYS A 50 16.19 -23.89 8.69
N ILE A 51 15.02 -23.36 9.07
CA ILE A 51 13.74 -24.08 8.97
C ILE A 51 12.84 -23.66 7.80
N ARG A 52 13.10 -22.52 7.13
CA ARG A 52 12.27 -21.99 6.03
C ARG A 52 13.04 -21.79 4.73
N PRO A 53 12.57 -22.37 3.62
CA PRO A 53 13.15 -22.14 2.29
C PRO A 53 13.22 -20.66 1.90
N LEU A 54 12.17 -19.88 2.19
CA LEU A 54 12.11 -18.44 1.87
C LEU A 54 13.32 -17.68 2.42
N PHE A 55 13.68 -17.90 3.68
CA PHE A 55 14.76 -17.14 4.32
C PHE A 55 16.16 -17.67 3.94
N ARG A 56 16.27 -18.96 3.62
CA ARG A 56 17.55 -19.60 3.27
C ARG A 56 18.22 -18.98 2.05
N SER A 57 17.45 -18.46 1.09
CA SER A 57 17.98 -17.84 -0.13
C SER A 57 18.73 -16.52 0.11
N TYR A 58 18.43 -15.81 1.21
CA TYR A 58 19.02 -14.49 1.49
C TYR A 58 20.37 -14.55 2.22
N GLY A 59 20.70 -15.69 2.86
CA GLY A 59 22.01 -15.93 3.48
C GLY A 59 22.39 -14.98 4.62
N GLN A 60 23.68 -14.97 4.99
CA GLN A 60 24.18 -14.19 6.14
C GLN A 60 23.95 -12.69 6.00
N GLU A 61 23.91 -12.18 4.77
CA GLU A 61 23.72 -10.76 4.48
C GLU A 61 22.44 -10.20 5.14
N LEU A 62 21.32 -10.91 5.05
CA LEU A 62 20.06 -10.48 5.67
C LEU A 62 20.19 -10.35 7.20
N ILE A 63 20.91 -11.28 7.83
CA ILE A 63 21.13 -11.28 9.28
C ILE A 63 22.01 -10.09 9.66
N ASP A 64 23.09 -9.84 8.91
CA ASP A 64 24.04 -8.77 9.18
C ASP A 64 23.40 -7.38 9.03
N LEU A 65 22.63 -7.17 7.95
CA LEU A 65 21.89 -5.92 7.75
C LEU A 65 20.94 -5.61 8.92
N VAL A 66 20.29 -6.64 9.46
CA VAL A 66 19.39 -6.51 10.60
C VAL A 66 20.14 -6.40 11.92
N LEU A 67 21.28 -7.06 12.09
CA LEU A 67 22.04 -7.06 13.34
C LEU A 67 22.78 -5.72 13.55
N TYR A 68 23.31 -5.14 12.48
CA TYR A 68 24.23 -4.00 12.54
C TYR A 68 23.60 -2.65 12.11
N HIS A 69 22.29 -2.55 11.92
CA HIS A 69 21.65 -1.27 11.53
C HIS A 69 21.80 -0.13 12.57
N HIS A 70 22.19 -0.42 13.83
CA HIS A 70 22.56 0.63 14.80
C HIS A 70 24.07 0.94 14.82
N GLU A 71 24.90 0.05 14.27
CA GLU A 71 26.36 0.14 14.27
C GLU A 71 26.91 -0.26 12.88
N PRO A 72 26.56 0.48 11.80
CA PRO A 72 26.80 0.04 10.43
C PRO A 72 28.28 0.06 10.07
N ARG A 73 28.72 -1.01 9.43
CA ARG A 73 30.10 -1.30 9.03
C ARG A 73 30.33 -1.08 7.54
N ASN A 74 29.26 -1.06 6.76
CA ASN A 74 29.25 -0.86 5.31
C ASN A 74 28.05 0.02 4.87
N ASP A 75 28.00 0.35 3.59
CA ASP A 75 27.00 1.26 3.05
C ASP A 75 25.59 0.66 3.02
N LEU A 76 25.42 -0.66 2.88
CA LEU A 76 24.10 -1.31 2.90
C LEU A 76 23.50 -1.28 4.31
N GLU A 77 24.30 -1.59 5.33
CA GLU A 77 23.90 -1.44 6.74
C GLU A 77 23.56 0.03 7.06
N ARG A 78 24.30 0.97 6.46
CA ARG A 78 24.03 2.40 6.59
C ARG A 78 22.73 2.84 5.91
N ILE A 79 22.35 2.21 4.79
CA ILE A 79 21.04 2.43 4.16
C ILE A 79 19.91 2.02 5.10
N ILE A 80 20.02 0.86 5.77
CA ILE A 80 19.00 0.42 6.75
C ILE A 80 18.95 1.39 7.94
N GLN A 81 20.11 1.79 8.47
CA GLN A 81 20.18 2.77 9.55
C GLN A 81 19.48 4.09 9.19
N LEU A 82 19.82 4.65 8.03
CA LEU A 82 19.27 5.92 7.58
C LEU A 82 17.76 5.80 7.35
N ALA A 83 17.29 4.68 6.80
CA ALA A 83 15.87 4.44 6.63
C ALA A 83 15.10 4.39 7.97
N ASP A 84 15.65 3.74 9.00
CA ASP A 84 15.06 3.68 10.35
C ASP A 84 14.96 5.08 10.98
N TRP A 85 16.04 5.87 10.85
CA TRP A 85 16.07 7.25 11.35
C TRP A 85 15.09 8.17 10.62
N LEU A 86 15.04 8.10 9.28
CA LEU A 86 14.11 8.93 8.49
C LEU A 86 12.65 8.57 8.76
N SER A 87 12.34 7.27 8.89
CA SER A 87 11.02 6.74 9.25
C SER A 87 10.53 7.24 10.62
N SER A 88 11.43 7.67 11.49
CA SER A 88 11.14 8.10 12.86
C SER A 88 11.39 9.59 13.14
N SER A 89 11.70 10.36 12.10
CA SER A 89 12.17 11.76 12.23
C SER A 89 11.14 12.74 12.82
N GLU A 90 9.83 12.47 12.66
CA GLU A 90 8.75 13.29 13.22
C GLU A 90 8.22 12.77 14.57
N ARG A 91 8.88 11.77 15.20
CA ARG A 91 8.42 11.23 16.50
C ARG A 91 8.41 12.32 17.56
N GLU A 92 7.30 12.42 18.25
CA GLU A 92 7.16 13.35 19.36
C GLU A 92 7.72 12.77 20.66
N GLU A 93 8.43 13.61 21.40
CA GLU A 93 8.99 13.25 22.71
C GLU A 93 7.89 12.89 23.71
N GLY A 94 8.19 11.91 24.56
CA GLY A 94 7.27 11.39 25.56
C GLY A 94 7.99 10.82 26.77
N GLU A 95 7.22 10.26 27.68
CA GLU A 95 7.76 9.69 28.92
C GLU A 95 8.42 8.32 28.71
N THR A 96 9.50 8.08 29.44
CA THR A 96 10.10 6.74 29.57
C THR A 96 9.53 6.02 30.79
N LYS A 97 8.88 4.88 30.57
CA LYS A 97 8.45 4.00 31.67
C LYS A 97 9.51 2.95 31.97
N GLU A 98 9.74 2.68 33.26
CA GLU A 98 10.64 1.61 33.71
C GLU A 98 10.29 0.25 33.09
N LYS A 99 8.99 -0.06 32.99
CA LYS A 99 8.48 -1.28 32.36
C LYS A 99 7.99 -0.99 30.94
N TYR A 100 8.90 -0.69 30.02
CA TYR A 100 8.59 -0.35 28.62
C TYR A 100 7.69 -1.37 27.87
N PHE A 101 7.68 -2.64 28.29
CA PHE A 101 6.82 -3.69 27.73
C PHE A 101 5.37 -3.68 28.23
N THR A 102 5.02 -2.86 29.23
CA THR A 102 3.62 -2.71 29.70
C THR A 102 2.86 -1.61 28.95
N VAL A 103 3.56 -0.83 28.13
CA VAL A 103 3.00 0.30 27.38
C VAL A 103 2.25 -0.21 26.13
N PRO A 104 0.93 0.05 26.00
CA PRO A 104 0.19 -0.25 24.79
C PRO A 104 0.43 0.80 23.69
N LEU A 105 0.12 0.44 22.44
CA LEU A 105 0.03 1.40 21.35
C LEU A 105 -1.12 2.39 21.63
N THR A 106 -0.81 3.69 21.62
CA THR A 106 -1.76 4.77 21.83
C THR A 106 -2.50 5.07 20.52
N PRO A 107 -3.85 5.21 20.54
CA PRO A 107 -4.58 5.63 19.36
C PRO A 107 -4.22 7.04 18.93
N ILE A 108 -3.94 7.23 17.64
CA ILE A 108 -3.66 8.56 17.07
C ILE A 108 -4.78 9.57 17.35
N PHE A 109 -6.03 9.09 17.43
CA PHE A 109 -7.21 9.93 17.72
C PHE A 109 -7.36 10.32 19.19
N ALA A 110 -6.67 9.63 20.12
CA ALA A 110 -6.77 9.93 21.55
C ALA A 110 -6.21 11.32 21.90
N ARG A 111 -5.48 11.93 20.97
CA ARG A 111 -4.84 13.22 21.13
C ARG A 111 -5.54 14.36 20.38
N LEU A 112 -6.61 14.06 19.65
CA LEU A 112 -7.43 15.08 19.00
C LEU A 112 -8.43 15.68 20.00
N PHE A 113 -8.81 16.94 19.79
CA PHE A 113 -9.91 17.61 20.49
C PHE A 113 -9.79 17.66 22.03
N ASP A 114 -8.58 17.98 22.56
CA ASP A 114 -8.32 18.20 24.00
C ASP A 114 -8.64 17.00 24.93
N GLY A 115 -8.74 15.78 24.39
CA GLY A 115 -9.07 14.55 25.13
C GLY A 115 -7.94 14.02 26.02
N ILE A 116 -7.55 14.75 27.06
CA ILE A 116 -6.35 14.46 27.87
C ILE A 116 -6.62 13.46 29.02
N ASP A 117 -7.87 13.27 29.43
CA ASP A 117 -8.17 12.54 30.69
C ASP A 117 -8.16 11.01 30.60
N LYS A 118 -8.15 10.42 29.40
CA LYS A 118 -8.31 8.96 29.24
C LYS A 118 -7.12 8.31 28.56
N LYS A 119 -6.41 7.44 29.29
CA LYS A 119 -5.32 6.61 28.76
C LYS A 119 -5.89 5.45 27.95
N TYR A 120 -6.11 5.68 26.66
CA TYR A 120 -6.51 4.65 25.71
C TYR A 120 -5.31 3.86 25.16
N GLY A 121 -5.51 2.58 24.89
CA GLY A 121 -4.52 1.72 24.22
C GLY A 121 -5.13 0.54 23.49
N TYR A 122 -4.42 0.01 22.50
CA TYR A 122 -4.83 -1.19 21.77
C TYR A 122 -4.40 -2.49 22.48
N ARG A 123 -5.29 -3.49 22.44
CA ARG A 123 -4.99 -4.84 22.94
C ARG A 123 -4.03 -5.56 22.00
N LEU A 124 -3.21 -6.43 22.57
CA LEU A 124 -2.40 -7.37 21.80
C LEU A 124 -3.31 -8.48 21.24
N ALA A 125 -3.58 -8.41 19.94
CA ALA A 125 -4.35 -9.42 19.21
C ALA A 125 -4.00 -9.36 17.71
N PRO A 126 -4.14 -10.49 16.98
CA PRO A 126 -4.12 -10.46 15.52
C PRO A 126 -5.17 -9.49 14.97
N LEU A 127 -4.84 -8.82 13.86
CA LEU A 127 -5.70 -7.83 13.23
C LEU A 127 -7.06 -8.44 12.88
N SER A 128 -8.11 -7.79 13.36
CA SER A 128 -9.50 -8.03 12.99
C SER A 128 -10.32 -6.78 13.25
N ILE A 129 -11.47 -6.66 12.58
CA ILE A 129 -12.36 -5.49 12.71
C ILE A 129 -12.76 -5.25 14.18
N SER A 130 -13.02 -6.32 14.95
CA SER A 130 -13.42 -6.22 16.35
C SER A 130 -12.31 -5.74 17.28
N GLU A 131 -11.04 -6.01 16.96
CA GLU A 131 -9.90 -5.61 17.79
C GLU A 131 -9.44 -4.18 17.53
N GLY A 132 -9.88 -3.56 16.43
CA GLY A 132 -9.55 -2.17 16.05
C GLY A 132 -10.10 -1.07 16.98
N PHE A 133 -10.81 -1.42 18.06
CA PHE A 133 -11.35 -0.47 19.03
C PHE A 133 -10.50 -0.37 20.30
N PRO A 134 -9.96 0.81 20.64
CA PRO A 134 -9.08 0.97 21.80
C PRO A 134 -9.81 0.79 23.14
N LYS A 135 -9.04 0.44 24.17
CA LYS A 135 -9.54 0.22 25.54
C LYS A 135 -8.94 1.24 26.50
N GLU A 136 -9.74 1.67 27.46
CA GLU A 136 -9.33 2.60 28.51
C GLU A 136 -8.55 1.85 29.61
N GLY A 137 -7.50 2.48 30.16
CA GLY A 137 -6.76 1.96 31.32
C GLY A 137 -5.95 0.69 31.03
N LEU A 138 -5.60 0.44 29.76
CA LEU A 138 -4.93 -0.79 29.36
C LEU A 138 -3.45 -0.82 29.81
N SER A 139 -3.03 -1.96 30.36
CA SER A 139 -1.62 -2.27 30.61
C SER A 139 -1.30 -3.64 30.02
N LEU A 140 -0.18 -3.76 29.33
CA LEU A 140 0.27 -5.00 28.71
C LEU A 140 1.12 -5.86 29.66
N THR A 141 1.29 -7.13 29.32
CA THR A 141 2.08 -8.10 30.07
C THR A 141 2.96 -8.94 29.15
N THR A 142 4.06 -9.46 29.69
CA THR A 142 4.96 -10.36 28.97
C THR A 142 4.25 -11.64 28.50
N ALA A 143 3.29 -12.15 29.28
CA ALA A 143 2.48 -13.31 28.91
C ALA A 143 1.59 -13.06 27.68
N GLN A 144 0.99 -11.86 27.57
CA GLN A 144 0.23 -11.48 26.37
C GLN A 144 1.13 -11.35 25.14
N TYR A 145 2.31 -10.72 25.29
CA TYR A 145 3.32 -10.69 24.22
C TYR A 145 3.70 -12.11 23.80
N LYS A 146 4.02 -13.00 24.75
CA LYS A 146 4.40 -14.39 24.45
C LYS A 146 3.30 -15.11 23.67
N LYS A 147 2.03 -15.00 24.10
CA LYS A 147 0.90 -15.60 23.38
C LYS A 147 0.81 -15.13 21.93
N LEU A 148 0.99 -13.82 21.70
CA LEU A 148 0.94 -13.24 20.36
C LEU A 148 2.15 -13.65 19.51
N VAL A 149 3.36 -13.70 20.10
CA VAL A 149 4.59 -14.17 19.44
C VAL A 149 4.47 -15.65 19.06
N ASP A 150 3.98 -16.52 19.95
CA ASP A 150 3.80 -17.94 19.67
C ASP A 150 2.82 -18.15 18.49
N ALA A 151 1.72 -17.39 18.46
CA ALA A 151 0.75 -17.43 17.36
C ALA A 151 1.37 -16.95 16.04
N PHE A 152 2.12 -15.84 16.07
CA PHE A 152 2.87 -15.35 14.92
C PHE A 152 3.86 -16.38 14.39
N LEU A 153 4.69 -16.98 15.26
CA LEU A 153 5.68 -17.98 14.87
C LEU A 153 5.04 -19.25 14.30
N ASN A 154 3.86 -19.62 14.80
CA ASN A 154 3.08 -20.72 14.25
C ASN A 154 2.60 -20.42 12.82
N GLU A 155 2.04 -19.23 12.56
CA GLU A 155 1.57 -18.86 11.21
C GLU A 155 2.71 -18.56 10.24
N LEU A 156 3.81 -17.95 10.73
CA LEU A 156 5.05 -17.73 9.97
C LEU A 156 5.59 -19.04 9.37
N SER A 157 5.17 -20.18 9.92
CA SER A 157 5.53 -21.48 9.37
C SER A 157 5.04 -21.73 7.94
N ALA A 158 3.92 -21.14 7.56
CA ALA A 158 3.26 -21.34 6.28
C ALA A 158 3.59 -20.25 5.24
N VAL A 159 4.40 -19.25 5.61
CA VAL A 159 4.81 -18.16 4.72
C VAL A 159 5.79 -18.67 3.66
N ASN A 160 5.45 -18.43 2.38
CA ASN A 160 6.22 -18.90 1.23
C ASN A 160 6.78 -17.79 0.34
N ASN A 161 6.32 -16.54 0.51
CA ASN A 161 6.80 -15.39 -0.25
C ASN A 161 6.76 -14.11 0.59
N THR A 162 7.42 -13.06 0.09
CA THR A 162 7.58 -11.78 0.78
C THR A 162 6.26 -11.04 0.97
N GLU A 163 5.30 -11.18 0.06
CA GLU A 163 3.99 -10.54 0.16
C GLU A 163 3.16 -11.14 1.30
N GLN A 164 3.15 -12.47 1.43
CA GLN A 164 2.55 -13.17 2.57
C GLN A 164 3.21 -12.76 3.91
N LEU A 165 4.53 -12.57 3.90
CA LEU A 165 5.24 -12.07 5.08
C LEU A 165 4.77 -10.66 5.43
N TYR A 166 4.64 -9.77 4.45
CA TYR A 166 4.17 -8.40 4.64
C TYR A 166 2.79 -8.38 5.33
N PHE A 167 1.81 -9.13 4.82
CA PHE A 167 0.47 -9.21 5.44
C PHE A 167 0.47 -9.93 6.80
N LEU A 168 1.38 -10.88 7.02
CA LEU A 168 1.51 -11.51 8.35
C LEU A 168 2.08 -10.53 9.37
N LEU A 169 3.05 -9.70 8.98
CA LEU A 169 3.57 -8.62 9.81
C LEU A 169 2.48 -7.59 10.11
N GLU A 170 1.66 -7.22 9.12
CA GLU A 170 0.49 -6.36 9.33
C GLU A 170 -0.46 -6.97 10.36
N LYS A 171 -0.83 -8.24 10.17
CA LYS A 171 -1.73 -8.99 11.06
C LYS A 171 -1.27 -8.96 12.51
N TYR A 172 0.03 -9.10 12.78
CA TYR A 172 0.54 -9.29 14.15
C TYR A 172 1.19 -8.05 14.78
N LEU A 173 1.68 -7.10 13.98
CA LEU A 173 2.47 -5.96 14.47
C LEU A 173 1.70 -4.63 14.48
N TRP A 174 0.48 -4.58 13.94
CA TRP A 174 -0.37 -3.37 13.90
C TRP A 174 -0.64 -2.75 15.29
N CYS A 175 -0.67 -3.57 16.35
CA CYS A 175 -0.97 -3.13 17.73
C CYS A 175 0.27 -3.04 18.63
N ILE A 176 1.46 -3.29 18.08
CA ILE A 176 2.72 -3.25 18.83
C ILE A 176 3.32 -1.86 18.69
N PRO A 177 3.60 -1.10 19.76
CA PRO A 177 4.23 0.20 19.63
C PRO A 177 5.68 0.08 19.13
N ALA A 178 6.07 0.83 18.10
CA ALA A 178 7.42 0.81 17.55
C ALA A 178 8.49 1.30 18.56
N GLN A 179 8.10 2.26 19.41
CA GLN A 179 8.93 2.82 20.47
C GLN A 179 8.07 3.08 21.71
N THR A 180 8.61 2.79 22.90
CA THR A 180 7.93 2.95 24.20
C THR A 180 8.78 3.66 25.24
N THR A 181 9.97 4.12 24.83
CA THR A 181 10.95 4.83 25.65
C THR A 181 11.17 6.20 25.00
N SER A 182 11.08 7.28 25.76
CA SER A 182 11.34 8.67 25.36
C SER A 182 10.43 9.27 24.29
N TYR A 183 9.45 8.53 23.77
CA TYR A 183 8.56 8.97 22.70
C TYR A 183 7.12 8.56 22.95
N VAL A 184 6.18 9.28 22.35
CA VAL A 184 4.77 8.89 22.34
C VAL A 184 4.62 7.55 21.58
N PRO A 185 3.98 6.53 22.16
CA PRO A 185 3.88 5.20 21.57
C PRO A 185 2.66 5.11 20.64
N ASP A 186 2.52 6.01 19.66
CA ASP A 186 1.37 6.10 18.75
C ASP A 186 1.65 5.58 17.33
N ILE A 187 2.89 5.15 17.05
CA ILE A 187 3.30 4.52 15.81
C ILE A 187 3.38 3.00 16.00
N SER A 188 2.67 2.24 15.16
CA SER A 188 2.76 0.78 15.18
C SER A 188 4.10 0.29 14.64
N LEU A 189 4.54 -0.87 15.12
CA LEU A 189 5.76 -1.52 14.66
C LEU A 189 5.64 -1.93 13.20
N PHE A 190 4.44 -2.34 12.76
CA PHE A 190 4.18 -2.60 11.35
C PHE A 190 4.38 -1.35 10.49
N ASP A 191 3.76 -0.23 10.85
CA ASP A 191 3.83 1.00 10.07
C ASP A 191 5.27 1.52 10.00
N HIS A 192 6.00 1.50 11.14
CA HIS A 192 7.42 1.85 11.17
C HIS A 192 8.27 0.94 10.27
N SER A 193 8.07 -0.37 10.34
CA SER A 193 8.76 -1.33 9.45
C SER A 193 8.41 -1.11 7.98
N LYS A 194 7.15 -0.82 7.66
CA LYS A 194 6.65 -0.54 6.31
C LYS A 194 7.34 0.69 5.73
N THR A 195 7.32 1.82 6.44
CA THR A 195 7.94 3.07 5.97
C THR A 195 9.46 2.95 5.90
N THR A 196 10.09 2.26 6.86
CA THR A 196 11.53 1.94 6.81
C THR A 196 11.86 1.13 5.55
N ALA A 197 11.09 0.11 5.22
CA ALA A 197 11.30 -0.70 4.02
C ALA A 197 11.14 0.10 2.72
N ALA A 198 10.13 0.98 2.64
CA ALA A 198 9.93 1.87 1.51
C ALA A 198 11.12 2.83 1.31
N ILE A 199 11.59 3.46 2.39
CA ILE A 199 12.72 4.41 2.36
C ILE A 199 14.02 3.68 2.00
N ALA A 200 14.29 2.52 2.61
CA ALA A 200 15.49 1.72 2.35
C ALA A 200 15.56 1.29 0.88
N LEU A 201 14.44 0.88 0.29
CA LEU A 201 14.35 0.53 -1.12
C LEU A 201 14.70 1.73 -2.01
N CYS A 202 14.16 2.91 -1.69
CA CYS A 202 14.44 4.13 -2.45
C CYS A 202 15.94 4.49 -2.39
N LEU A 203 16.51 4.51 -1.18
CA LEU A 203 17.94 4.79 -0.97
C LEU A 203 18.83 3.78 -1.71
N TYR A 204 18.46 2.50 -1.69
CA TYR A 204 19.20 1.45 -2.39
C TYR A 204 19.17 1.63 -3.91
N ASP A 205 18.02 2.02 -4.48
CA ASP A 205 17.89 2.24 -5.92
C ASP A 205 18.69 3.47 -6.38
N GLU A 206 18.66 4.56 -5.61
CA GLU A 206 19.52 5.74 -5.85
C GLU A 206 21.01 5.39 -5.74
N TYR A 207 21.38 4.59 -4.73
CA TYR A 207 22.75 4.14 -4.51
C TYR A 207 23.24 3.24 -5.65
N SER A 208 22.41 2.29 -6.07
CA SER A 208 22.68 1.38 -7.19
C SER A 208 22.80 2.12 -8.52
N ALA A 209 22.02 3.19 -8.71
CA ALA A 209 22.09 4.09 -9.86
C ALA A 209 23.27 5.08 -9.78
N LYS A 210 24.06 5.07 -8.70
CA LYS A 210 25.18 6.00 -8.43
C LYS A 210 24.74 7.46 -8.29
N LEU A 211 23.47 7.69 -7.98
CA LEU A 211 22.90 9.02 -7.69
C LEU A 211 23.06 9.38 -6.20
N LEU A 212 23.14 8.36 -5.34
CA LEU A 212 23.53 8.48 -3.94
C LEU A 212 24.92 7.86 -3.74
N THR A 213 25.88 8.64 -3.25
CA THR A 213 27.26 8.18 -3.01
C THR A 213 27.48 7.76 -1.55
N PRO A 214 28.56 7.03 -1.23
CA PRO A 214 28.94 6.76 0.17
C PRO A 214 29.09 8.02 1.02
N GLU A 215 29.61 9.11 0.45
CA GLU A 215 29.68 10.41 1.12
C GLU A 215 28.28 10.97 1.37
N GLY A 216 27.37 10.84 0.40
CA GLY A 216 25.96 11.20 0.56
C GLY A 216 25.26 10.41 1.67
N LEU A 217 25.54 9.11 1.80
CA LEU A 217 25.07 8.28 2.91
C LEU A 217 25.66 8.73 4.25
N SER A 218 26.94 9.14 4.27
CA SER A 218 27.61 9.61 5.49
C SER A 218 27.06 10.94 6.02
N LYS A 219 26.49 11.79 5.13
CA LYS A 219 25.76 13.00 5.52
C LYS A 219 24.42 12.71 6.18
N MET A 220 23.93 11.46 6.11
CA MET A 220 22.73 10.98 6.79
C MET A 220 21.52 11.93 6.58
N VAL A 221 20.89 12.37 7.67
CA VAL A 221 19.71 13.24 7.68
C VAL A 221 20.00 14.68 7.24
N ASP A 222 21.26 15.09 7.16
CA ASP A 222 21.67 16.41 6.67
C ASP A 222 21.82 16.47 5.15
N ASN A 223 21.65 15.34 4.46
CA ASN A 223 21.71 15.27 3.01
C ASN A 223 20.52 16.06 2.41
N THR A 224 20.85 17.08 1.60
CA THR A 224 19.89 17.98 0.94
C THR A 224 19.63 17.60 -0.52
N ASP A 225 20.33 16.60 -1.05
CA ASP A 225 20.09 16.13 -2.41
C ASP A 225 18.78 15.34 -2.46
N HIS A 226 18.02 15.51 -3.55
CA HIS A 226 16.77 14.80 -3.72
C HIS A 226 17.02 13.35 -4.11
N HIS A 227 16.51 12.42 -3.29
CA HIS A 227 16.62 10.96 -3.46
C HIS A 227 15.25 10.28 -3.53
N PHE A 228 14.20 10.98 -3.11
CA PHE A 228 12.85 10.43 -3.04
C PHE A 228 11.86 11.23 -3.89
N MET A 229 10.83 10.53 -4.35
CA MET A 229 9.62 11.06 -4.97
C MET A 229 8.43 10.69 -4.09
N LEU A 230 7.74 11.71 -3.55
CA LEU A 230 6.43 11.51 -2.96
C LEU A 230 5.39 11.74 -4.05
N ILE A 231 4.74 10.66 -4.49
CA ILE A 231 3.71 10.66 -5.53
C ILE A 231 2.34 10.67 -4.88
N LYS A 232 1.43 11.51 -5.38
CA LYS A 232 0.01 11.51 -5.01
C LYS A 232 -0.84 11.30 -6.25
N GLY A 233 -1.83 10.42 -6.12
CA GLY A 233 -2.95 10.30 -7.05
C GLY A 233 -4.27 10.67 -6.38
N ASP A 234 -5.11 11.41 -7.10
CA ASP A 234 -6.46 11.79 -6.67
C ASP A 234 -7.46 11.59 -7.82
N VAL A 235 -8.38 10.64 -7.64
CA VAL A 235 -9.47 10.35 -8.58
C VAL A 235 -10.52 11.46 -8.47
N SER A 236 -10.56 12.33 -9.46
CA SER A 236 -11.55 13.38 -9.63
C SER A 236 -12.78 12.87 -10.40
N GLY A 237 -13.97 13.35 -9.99
CA GLY A 237 -15.25 13.02 -10.64
C GLY A 237 -16.04 11.90 -9.96
N ILE A 238 -15.57 11.40 -8.80
CA ILE A 238 -16.20 10.28 -8.08
C ILE A 238 -17.68 10.54 -7.76
N GLN A 239 -18.03 11.72 -7.23
CA GLN A 239 -19.41 12.01 -6.83
C GLN A 239 -20.36 11.98 -8.04
N ASP A 240 -20.03 12.73 -9.10
CA ASP A 240 -20.84 12.75 -10.32
C ASP A 240 -20.96 11.34 -10.92
N PHE A 241 -19.86 10.59 -10.96
CA PHE A 241 -19.86 9.23 -11.50
C PHE A 241 -20.71 8.24 -10.68
N ILE A 242 -20.69 8.31 -9.35
CA ILE A 242 -21.43 7.38 -8.49
C ILE A 242 -22.92 7.72 -8.43
N PHE A 243 -23.27 9.02 -8.41
CA PHE A 243 -24.64 9.47 -8.18
C PHE A 243 -25.43 9.76 -9.46
N HIS A 244 -24.79 9.78 -10.64
CA HIS A 244 -25.48 9.89 -11.93
C HIS A 244 -26.12 8.57 -12.36
N ILE A 245 -27.12 8.11 -11.60
CA ILE A 245 -27.80 6.82 -11.81
C ILE A 245 -29.33 6.95 -11.83
N PRO A 246 -30.05 6.12 -12.62
CA PRO A 246 -31.50 6.00 -12.60
C PRO A 246 -32.06 5.65 -11.22
N SER A 247 -33.26 6.17 -10.91
CA SER A 247 -33.99 5.89 -9.66
C SER A 247 -34.39 4.42 -9.48
N LYS A 248 -34.80 3.71 -10.54
CA LYS A 248 -35.14 2.27 -10.49
C LYS A 248 -33.89 1.41 -10.66
N GLY A 249 -33.56 0.58 -9.66
CA GLY A 249 -32.33 -0.23 -9.63
C GLY A 249 -31.10 0.51 -9.10
N ALA A 250 -31.29 1.71 -8.54
CA ALA A 250 -30.22 2.60 -8.09
C ALA A 250 -29.22 1.94 -7.14
N ALA A 251 -29.69 1.15 -6.15
CA ALA A 251 -28.81 0.60 -5.12
C ALA A 251 -27.72 -0.35 -5.67
N LYS A 252 -28.06 -1.24 -6.63
CA LYS A 252 -27.08 -2.13 -7.28
C LYS A 252 -26.08 -1.31 -8.11
N SER A 253 -26.59 -0.38 -8.92
CA SER A 253 -25.76 0.48 -9.75
C SER A 253 -24.78 1.30 -8.90
N LEU A 254 -25.27 1.95 -7.83
CA LEU A 254 -24.47 2.77 -6.92
C LEU A 254 -23.33 1.98 -6.27
N LYS A 255 -23.64 0.78 -5.77
CA LYS A 255 -22.63 -0.11 -5.18
C LYS A 255 -21.58 -0.52 -6.23
N GLY A 256 -22.01 -0.87 -7.43
CA GLY A 256 -21.11 -1.20 -8.54
C GLY A 256 -20.14 -0.09 -8.90
N HIS A 257 -20.63 1.16 -9.01
CA HIS A 257 -19.79 2.32 -9.31
C HIS A 257 -18.80 2.61 -8.18
N SER A 258 -19.23 2.52 -6.91
CA SER A 258 -18.36 2.73 -5.74
C SER A 258 -17.23 1.70 -5.64
N VAL A 259 -17.56 0.41 -5.85
CA VAL A 259 -16.57 -0.67 -5.88
C VAL A 259 -15.62 -0.48 -7.06
N TYR A 260 -16.14 -0.13 -8.24
CA TYR A 260 -15.31 0.14 -9.41
C TYR A 260 -14.27 1.23 -9.15
N ILE A 261 -14.64 2.36 -8.52
CA ILE A 261 -13.69 3.43 -8.19
C ILE A 261 -12.60 2.94 -7.24
N SER A 262 -12.97 2.14 -6.22
CA SER A 262 -12.00 1.54 -5.31
C SER A 262 -11.01 0.62 -6.04
N LEU A 263 -11.52 -0.25 -6.93
CA LEU A 263 -10.70 -1.16 -7.72
C LEU A 263 -9.85 -0.42 -8.78
N LEU A 264 -10.38 0.66 -9.36
CA LEU A 264 -9.65 1.50 -10.30
C LEU A 264 -8.44 2.17 -9.63
N SER A 265 -8.63 2.69 -8.40
CA SER A 265 -7.54 3.24 -7.58
C SER A 265 -6.49 2.17 -7.26
N ASP A 266 -6.94 0.96 -6.86
CA ASP A 266 -6.05 -0.18 -6.58
C ASP A 266 -5.23 -0.62 -7.80
N VAL A 267 -5.87 -0.85 -8.95
CA VAL A 267 -5.15 -1.30 -10.15
C VAL A 267 -4.20 -0.24 -10.69
N ILE A 268 -4.53 1.05 -10.61
CA ILE A 268 -3.63 2.14 -11.00
C ILE A 268 -2.42 2.17 -10.06
N THR A 269 -2.63 2.04 -8.75
CA THR A 269 -1.55 2.01 -7.77
C THR A 269 -0.62 0.81 -8.01
N ARG A 270 -1.18 -0.39 -8.27
CA ARG A 270 -0.40 -1.58 -8.61
C ARG A 270 0.35 -1.43 -9.93
N TYR A 271 -0.27 -0.82 -10.94
CA TYR A 271 0.38 -0.50 -12.20
C TYR A 271 1.58 0.42 -11.98
N ILE A 272 1.43 1.52 -11.23
CA ILE A 272 2.53 2.44 -10.91
C ILE A 272 3.64 1.69 -10.18
N ALA A 273 3.30 0.91 -9.14
CA ALA A 273 4.28 0.15 -8.36
C ALA A 273 5.06 -0.84 -9.24
N ARG A 274 4.38 -1.64 -10.06
CA ARG A 274 5.02 -2.60 -10.97
C ARG A 274 5.93 -1.93 -11.98
N GLU A 275 5.46 -0.87 -12.64
CA GLU A 275 6.23 -0.17 -13.67
C GLU A 275 7.49 0.53 -13.11
N MET A 276 7.48 0.86 -11.82
CA MET A 276 8.61 1.44 -11.10
C MET A 276 9.41 0.41 -10.30
N GLY A 277 9.02 -0.87 -10.31
CA GLY A 277 9.66 -1.93 -9.53
C GLY A 277 9.54 -1.76 -8.02
N LEU A 278 8.50 -1.10 -7.52
CA LEU A 278 8.27 -0.85 -6.09
C LEU A 278 7.60 -2.05 -5.42
N GLU A 279 7.80 -2.15 -4.10
CA GLU A 279 7.19 -3.18 -3.26
C GLU A 279 5.92 -2.66 -2.57
N SER A 280 5.12 -3.55 -1.98
CA SER A 280 3.87 -3.18 -1.29
C SER A 280 4.06 -2.15 -0.18
N ALA A 281 5.22 -2.12 0.47
CA ALA A 281 5.52 -1.13 1.49
C ALA A 281 5.63 0.31 0.95
N ASN A 282 6.00 0.49 -0.32
CA ASN A 282 6.10 1.79 -0.97
C ASN A 282 4.74 2.46 -1.19
N ILE A 283 3.64 1.69 -1.15
CA ILE A 283 2.28 2.22 -1.18
C ILE A 283 1.92 2.66 0.24
N LEU A 284 2.13 3.94 0.54
CA LEU A 284 1.91 4.51 1.87
C LEU A 284 0.42 4.49 2.23
N TYR A 285 -0.44 4.84 1.27
CA TYR A 285 -1.89 4.89 1.43
C TYR A 285 -2.59 4.64 0.09
N ASN A 286 -3.73 3.95 0.12
CA ASN A 286 -4.66 3.82 -1.00
C ASN A 286 -6.09 3.69 -0.46
N GLY A 287 -6.90 4.74 -0.57
CA GLY A 287 -8.26 4.75 -0.05
C GLY A 287 -9.06 5.96 -0.54
N GLY A 288 -10.37 5.77 -0.74
CA GLY A 288 -11.29 6.85 -1.13
C GLY A 288 -10.90 7.56 -2.45
N GLY A 289 -10.26 6.85 -3.39
CA GLY A 289 -9.75 7.41 -4.63
C GLY A 289 -8.50 8.29 -4.46
N ASN A 290 -7.88 8.30 -3.28
CA ASN A 290 -6.62 8.97 -3.02
C ASN A 290 -5.55 7.93 -2.71
N PHE A 291 -4.35 8.10 -3.26
CA PHE A 291 -3.22 7.24 -2.94
C PHE A 291 -1.91 8.02 -2.88
N TYR A 292 -0.98 7.51 -2.06
CA TYR A 292 0.35 8.06 -1.87
C TYR A 292 1.38 6.96 -2.01
N ILE A 293 2.41 7.20 -2.82
CA ILE A 293 3.50 6.26 -3.10
C ILE A 293 4.82 6.96 -2.84
N LEU A 294 5.74 6.30 -2.14
CA LEU A 294 7.13 6.73 -2.01
C LEU A 294 7.99 5.94 -3.00
N ALA A 295 8.63 6.64 -3.93
CA ALA A 295 9.47 6.04 -4.98
C ALA A 295 10.88 6.68 -4.99
N PRO A 296 11.90 6.02 -5.53
CA PRO A 296 13.21 6.64 -5.74
C PRO A 296 13.15 7.64 -6.89
N ARG A 297 13.99 8.67 -6.82
CA ARG A 297 14.10 9.70 -7.87
C ARG A 297 14.48 9.15 -9.24
N VAL A 298 15.23 8.05 -9.32
CA VAL A 298 15.60 7.40 -10.58
C VAL A 298 14.38 7.01 -11.43
N CYS A 299 13.19 6.90 -10.82
CA CYS A 299 11.92 6.65 -11.50
C CYS A 299 11.28 7.90 -12.13
N GLU A 300 11.88 9.09 -12.04
CA GLU A 300 11.28 10.37 -12.47
C GLU A 300 10.85 10.36 -13.95
N THR A 301 11.69 9.85 -14.85
CA THR A 301 11.34 9.76 -16.28
C THR A 301 10.20 8.75 -16.52
N LYS A 302 10.24 7.61 -15.83
CA LYS A 302 9.23 6.56 -15.92
C LYS A 302 7.87 7.03 -15.40
N PHE A 303 7.85 7.89 -14.37
CA PHE A 303 6.63 8.51 -13.86
C PHE A 303 5.89 9.31 -14.94
N GLU A 304 6.60 10.13 -15.71
CA GLU A 304 5.98 10.96 -16.75
C GLU A 304 5.33 10.12 -17.86
N GLU A 305 5.92 8.97 -18.19
CA GLU A 305 5.33 8.00 -19.12
C GLU A 305 4.06 7.37 -18.53
N ILE A 306 4.14 6.87 -17.30
CA ILE A 306 3.01 6.29 -16.57
C ILE A 306 1.85 7.28 -16.48
N ARG A 307 2.13 8.52 -16.10
CA ARG A 307 1.15 9.60 -15.99
C ARG A 307 0.41 9.81 -17.32
N LYS A 308 1.14 9.88 -18.43
CA LYS A 308 0.54 10.00 -19.78
C LYS A 308 -0.31 8.78 -20.13
N ASN A 309 0.17 7.57 -19.84
CA ASN A 309 -0.53 6.34 -20.17
C ASN A 309 -1.85 6.20 -19.40
N VAL A 310 -1.82 6.47 -18.10
CA VAL A 310 -3.03 6.47 -17.25
C VAL A 310 -4.03 7.50 -17.78
N SER A 311 -3.60 8.72 -18.08
CA SER A 311 -4.51 9.77 -18.58
C SER A 311 -5.09 9.46 -19.96
N ARG A 312 -4.30 8.89 -20.88
CA ARG A 312 -4.84 8.44 -22.19
C ARG A 312 -5.88 7.33 -22.02
N LEU A 313 -5.59 6.35 -21.17
CA LEU A 313 -6.51 5.24 -20.90
C LEU A 313 -7.82 5.76 -20.30
N LEU A 314 -7.75 6.59 -19.26
CA LEU A 314 -8.94 7.11 -18.59
C LEU A 314 -9.77 8.01 -19.51
N LEU A 315 -9.13 8.84 -20.33
CA LEU A 315 -9.84 9.66 -21.32
C LEU A 315 -10.58 8.78 -22.33
N LYS A 316 -9.91 7.77 -22.89
CA LYS A 316 -10.50 6.79 -23.83
C LYS A 316 -11.67 6.02 -23.21
N VAL A 317 -11.57 5.65 -21.93
CA VAL A 317 -12.58 4.80 -21.27
C VAL A 317 -13.78 5.61 -20.77
N HIS A 318 -13.53 6.77 -20.18
CA HIS A 318 -14.54 7.51 -19.42
C HIS A 318 -15.03 8.79 -20.10
N GLY A 319 -14.46 9.17 -21.24
CA GLY A 319 -14.88 10.38 -21.96
C GLY A 319 -14.80 11.65 -21.11
N GLY A 320 -13.90 11.69 -20.12
CA GLY A 320 -13.73 12.82 -19.21
C GLY A 320 -14.47 12.75 -17.88
N LEU A 321 -15.37 11.78 -17.67
CA LEU A 321 -16.14 11.63 -16.42
C LEU A 321 -15.23 11.34 -15.21
N ILE A 322 -14.19 10.54 -15.42
CA ILE A 322 -13.18 10.21 -14.42
C ILE A 322 -11.83 10.71 -14.89
N TYR A 323 -11.11 11.38 -13.99
CA TYR A 323 -9.75 11.87 -14.18
C TYR A 323 -8.91 11.51 -12.95
N VAL A 324 -7.69 11.03 -13.13
CA VAL A 324 -6.75 10.84 -12.02
C VAL A 324 -5.70 11.94 -12.10
N ALA A 325 -5.76 12.87 -11.14
CA ALA A 325 -4.74 13.88 -10.98
C ALA A 325 -3.51 13.23 -10.33
N LEU A 326 -2.45 13.04 -11.12
CA LEU A 326 -1.23 12.38 -10.69
C LEU A 326 -0.06 13.37 -10.73
N ASP A 327 0.60 13.57 -9.60
CA ASP A 327 1.81 14.41 -9.52
C ASP A 327 2.74 13.94 -8.39
N TYR A 328 3.95 14.49 -8.36
CA TYR A 328 4.93 14.23 -7.31
C TYR A 328 5.66 15.50 -6.86
N ILE A 329 6.35 15.38 -5.73
CA ILE A 329 7.41 16.28 -5.31
C ILE A 329 8.67 15.48 -5.01
N LEU A 330 9.82 16.11 -5.24
CA LEU A 330 11.11 15.56 -4.86
C LEU A 330 11.39 15.91 -3.40
N LEU A 331 11.97 14.96 -2.66
CA LEU A 331 12.36 15.09 -1.27
C LEU A 331 13.81 14.64 -1.07
N SER A 332 14.49 15.32 -0.16
CA SER A 332 15.77 14.94 0.42
C SER A 332 15.59 14.27 1.79
N PRO A 333 16.59 13.56 2.32
CA PRO A 333 16.59 13.07 3.70
C PRO A 333 16.23 14.16 4.72
N LYS A 334 16.71 15.40 4.53
CA LYS A 334 16.40 16.52 5.43
C LYS A 334 14.91 16.87 5.47
N ASP A 335 14.22 16.76 4.34
CA ASP A 335 12.79 17.10 4.22
C ASP A 335 11.87 16.16 5.01
N MET A 336 12.34 14.97 5.39
CA MET A 336 11.57 14.00 6.17
C MET A 336 11.24 14.51 7.58
N THR A 337 12.05 15.42 8.13
CA THR A 337 11.79 16.07 9.44
C THR A 337 10.59 17.02 9.43
N ASN A 338 10.13 17.45 8.26
CA ASN A 338 9.00 18.37 8.07
C ASN A 338 8.02 17.82 7.03
N PHE A 339 7.81 16.50 7.04
CA PHE A 339 7.11 15.77 6.00
C PHE A 339 5.67 16.28 5.79
N ASN A 340 4.98 16.68 6.86
CA ASN A 340 3.63 17.26 6.78
C ASN A 340 3.54 18.49 5.85
N MET A 341 4.53 19.39 5.91
CA MET A 341 4.58 20.57 5.03
C MET A 341 4.66 20.15 3.55
N HIS A 342 5.51 19.15 3.26
CA HIS A 342 5.69 18.61 1.91
C HIS A 342 4.44 17.87 1.42
N TRP A 343 3.77 17.12 2.30
CA TRP A 343 2.50 16.46 2.01
C TRP A 343 1.40 17.46 1.60
N ASN A 344 1.29 18.58 2.33
CA ASN A 344 0.33 19.64 2.01
C ASN A 344 0.67 20.32 0.68
N ARG A 345 1.95 20.60 0.43
CA ARG A 345 2.42 21.17 -0.84
C ARG A 345 2.08 20.26 -2.02
N LEU A 346 2.30 18.95 -1.89
CA LEU A 346 1.91 17.97 -2.92
C LEU A 346 0.40 17.96 -3.14
N THR A 347 -0.38 18.00 -2.07
CA THR A 347 -1.84 18.07 -2.15
C THR A 347 -2.31 19.29 -2.95
N GLN A 348 -1.77 20.48 -2.66
CA GLN A 348 -2.08 21.70 -3.41
C GLN A 348 -1.67 21.61 -4.89
N LYS A 349 -0.54 20.96 -5.18
CA LYS A 349 -0.06 20.72 -6.56
C LYS A 349 -1.05 19.86 -7.35
N VAL A 350 -1.50 18.75 -6.77
CA VAL A 350 -2.52 17.85 -7.35
C VAL A 350 -3.87 18.55 -7.49
N ASP A 351 -4.27 19.37 -6.52
CA ASP A 351 -5.50 20.17 -6.60
C ASP A 351 -5.47 21.18 -7.76
N ALA A 352 -4.30 21.74 -8.06
CA ALA A 352 -4.12 22.61 -9.22
C ALA A 352 -4.26 21.86 -10.56
N LEU A 353 -3.80 20.60 -10.63
CA LEU A 353 -3.96 19.76 -11.83
C LEU A 353 -5.43 19.44 -12.13
N LYS A 354 -6.27 19.26 -11.10
CA LYS A 354 -7.71 19.04 -11.30
C LYS A 354 -8.41 20.18 -12.06
N ARG A 355 -7.82 21.39 -12.08
CA ARG A 355 -8.28 22.56 -12.85
C ARG A 355 -7.69 22.64 -14.27
N ARG A 356 -6.75 21.75 -14.61
CA ARG A 356 -6.00 21.71 -15.88
C ARG A 356 -5.93 20.28 -16.42
N LYS A 357 -7.07 19.57 -16.38
CA LYS A 357 -7.16 18.15 -16.75
C LYS A 357 -6.59 17.91 -18.16
N TRP A 358 -5.92 16.77 -18.33
CA TRP A 358 -5.38 16.30 -19.62
C TRP A 358 -4.20 17.08 -20.20
N MET A 359 -3.63 18.04 -19.46
CA MET A 359 -2.45 18.79 -19.89
C MET A 359 -1.26 17.87 -20.22
N GLU A 360 -1.09 16.80 -19.46
CA GLU A 360 -0.01 15.82 -19.57
C GLU A 360 -0.01 15.06 -20.90
N ILE A 361 -1.17 14.91 -21.56
CA ILE A 361 -1.30 14.23 -22.86
C ILE A 361 -1.25 15.19 -24.05
N ASN A 362 -0.88 16.46 -23.82
CA ASN A 362 -0.86 17.52 -24.84
C ASN A 362 -2.24 17.81 -25.47
N LEU A 363 -2.87 18.88 -24.99
CA LEU A 363 -4.19 19.32 -25.44
C LEU A 363 -4.26 19.63 -26.95
N ARG A 364 -3.17 20.08 -27.56
CA ARG A 364 -3.15 20.44 -28.98
C ARG A 364 -3.13 19.20 -29.86
N GLU A 365 -2.32 18.21 -29.49
CA GLU A 365 -2.25 16.92 -30.19
C GLU A 365 -3.57 16.15 -30.05
N ASN A 366 -4.24 16.28 -28.90
CA ASN A 366 -5.48 15.57 -28.58
C ASN A 366 -6.73 16.47 -28.63
N TYR A 367 -6.68 17.59 -29.37
CA TYR A 367 -7.76 18.58 -29.37
C TYR A 367 -9.11 17.97 -29.73
N ASN A 368 -9.18 17.16 -30.79
CA ASN A 368 -10.43 16.54 -31.23
C ASN A 368 -10.98 15.52 -30.23
N LEU A 369 -10.10 14.85 -29.48
CA LEU A 369 -10.50 13.87 -28.46
C LEU A 369 -11.05 14.55 -27.20
N ILE A 370 -10.58 15.76 -26.89
CA ILE A 370 -10.90 16.47 -25.64
C ILE A 370 -12.00 17.53 -25.84
N PHE A 371 -11.93 18.28 -26.94
CA PHE A 371 -12.77 19.44 -27.25
C PHE A 371 -13.51 19.32 -28.58
N GLY A 372 -13.32 18.23 -29.32
CA GLY A 372 -14.05 17.99 -30.55
C GLY A 372 -15.54 17.75 -30.30
N PRO A 373 -16.36 17.67 -31.36
CA PRO A 373 -17.72 17.16 -31.22
C PRO A 373 -17.65 15.72 -30.72
N LEU A 374 -18.12 15.49 -29.49
CA LEU A 374 -18.19 14.17 -28.88
C LEU A 374 -19.56 13.57 -29.22
N GLY A 375 -19.55 12.47 -29.97
CA GLY A 375 -20.77 11.79 -30.45
C GLY A 375 -21.30 12.30 -31.79
N ALA A 376 -22.05 11.44 -32.48
CA ALA A 376 -22.67 11.72 -33.78
C ALA A 376 -24.10 12.28 -33.66
N GLY A 377 -24.67 12.31 -32.45
CA GLY A 377 -26.07 12.70 -32.23
C GLY A 377 -26.98 11.52 -32.54
N SER A 378 -27.40 10.83 -31.48
CA SER A 378 -28.05 9.53 -31.57
C SER A 378 -29.55 9.57 -31.26
N LYS A 379 -30.31 8.62 -31.83
CA LYS A 379 -31.74 8.46 -31.53
C LYS A 379 -31.92 7.86 -30.14
N ALA A 380 -33.10 8.04 -29.55
CA ALA A 380 -33.46 7.37 -28.29
C ALA A 380 -33.26 5.84 -28.43
N GLY A 381 -32.52 5.26 -27.47
CA GLY A 381 -32.22 3.82 -27.45
C GLY A 381 -30.88 3.42 -28.10
N THR A 382 -30.15 4.34 -28.72
CA THR A 382 -28.82 4.05 -29.32
C THR A 382 -27.65 4.66 -28.55
N TYR A 383 -27.88 5.08 -27.30
CA TYR A 383 -26.86 5.56 -26.38
C TYR A 383 -27.10 5.02 -24.97
N CYS A 384 -26.04 4.99 -24.16
CA CYS A 384 -26.10 4.58 -22.78
C CYS A 384 -26.71 5.68 -21.91
N GLN A 385 -27.77 5.36 -21.18
CA GLN A 385 -28.43 6.30 -20.26
C GLN A 385 -27.67 6.56 -18.95
N LEU A 386 -26.49 5.96 -18.76
CA LEU A 386 -25.62 6.16 -17.60
C LEU A 386 -24.43 7.05 -17.92
N CYS A 387 -23.65 6.72 -18.95
CA CYS A 387 -22.45 7.48 -19.30
C CYS A 387 -22.59 8.31 -20.57
N GLY A 388 -23.71 8.21 -21.29
CA GLY A 388 -23.94 8.95 -22.54
C GLY A 388 -23.24 8.37 -23.78
N VAL A 389 -22.42 7.32 -23.64
CA VAL A 389 -21.68 6.74 -24.78
C VAL A 389 -22.64 6.17 -25.84
N GLU A 390 -22.32 6.39 -27.11
CA GLU A 390 -23.14 5.95 -28.25
C GLU A 390 -22.81 4.52 -28.70
N ASN A 391 -23.74 3.90 -29.43
CA ASN A 391 -23.59 2.54 -29.94
C ASN A 391 -22.44 2.34 -30.94
N THR A 392 -21.93 3.41 -31.52
CA THR A 392 -20.74 3.41 -32.39
C THR A 392 -19.45 3.17 -31.62
N GLU A 393 -19.43 3.50 -30.33
CA GLU A 393 -18.26 3.34 -29.47
C GLU A 393 -18.35 2.08 -28.60
N ARG A 394 -19.55 1.75 -28.09
CA ARG A 394 -19.78 0.54 -27.29
C ARG A 394 -21.15 -0.05 -27.57
N GLU A 395 -21.22 -1.38 -27.58
CA GLU A 395 -22.49 -2.09 -27.68
C GLU A 395 -23.47 -1.64 -26.58
N ILE A 396 -24.72 -1.36 -26.99
CA ILE A 396 -25.81 -0.94 -26.11
C ILE A 396 -26.77 -2.12 -25.91
N ILE A 397 -27.01 -2.47 -24.66
CA ILE A 397 -27.92 -3.53 -24.24
C ILE A 397 -29.09 -2.95 -23.45
N VAL A 398 -30.25 -3.62 -23.51
CA VAL A 398 -31.43 -3.26 -22.72
C VAL A 398 -31.39 -4.04 -21.42
N ASN A 399 -31.42 -3.33 -20.29
CA ASN A 399 -31.48 -3.97 -18.98
C ASN A 399 -32.89 -4.51 -18.70
N PRO A 400 -33.04 -5.81 -18.38
CA PRO A 400 -34.36 -6.43 -18.20
C PRO A 400 -35.10 -5.97 -16.94
N GLU A 401 -34.42 -5.42 -15.92
CA GLU A 401 -35.05 -4.99 -14.65
C GLU A 401 -35.74 -3.62 -14.76
N ASN A 402 -35.23 -2.73 -15.62
CA ASN A 402 -35.70 -1.34 -15.74
C ASN A 402 -35.94 -0.86 -17.18
N GLU A 403 -35.76 -1.72 -18.17
CA GLU A 403 -35.99 -1.45 -19.60
C GLU A 403 -35.13 -0.30 -20.16
N LYS A 404 -34.06 0.08 -19.45
CA LYS A 404 -33.14 1.14 -19.84
C LYS A 404 -31.99 0.62 -20.68
N CYS A 405 -31.47 1.49 -21.54
CA CYS A 405 -30.36 1.19 -22.44
C CYS A 405 -29.01 1.52 -21.77
N TYR A 406 -28.14 0.53 -21.61
CA TYR A 406 -26.80 0.69 -21.03
C TYR A 406 -25.74 0.18 -22.00
N CYS A 407 -24.57 0.81 -22.02
CA CYS A 407 -23.42 0.20 -22.68
C CYS A 407 -22.94 -1.00 -21.90
N THR A 408 -22.28 -1.94 -22.58
CA THR A 408 -21.62 -3.11 -21.98
C THR A 408 -20.73 -2.75 -20.78
N PHE A 409 -20.03 -1.62 -20.86
CA PHE A 409 -19.16 -1.16 -19.78
C PHE A 409 -19.94 -0.81 -18.51
N CYS A 410 -20.98 0.04 -18.60
CA CYS A 410 -21.79 0.38 -17.44
C CYS A 410 -22.61 -0.82 -16.93
N ALA A 411 -23.05 -1.71 -17.83
CA ALA A 411 -23.72 -2.95 -17.44
C ALA A 411 -22.79 -3.86 -16.60
N SER A 412 -21.49 -3.90 -16.90
CA SER A 412 -20.53 -4.71 -16.17
C SER A 412 -20.38 -4.33 -14.68
N PHE A 413 -20.79 -3.13 -14.26
CA PHE A 413 -20.83 -2.75 -12.84
C PHE A 413 -21.97 -3.41 -12.07
N ILE A 414 -23.06 -3.75 -12.76
CA ILE A 414 -24.16 -4.53 -12.18
C ILE A 414 -23.67 -5.95 -11.94
N ASP A 415 -22.97 -6.54 -12.91
CA ASP A 415 -22.35 -7.86 -12.79
C ASP A 415 -21.31 -7.90 -11.67
N LEU A 416 -20.46 -6.88 -11.58
CA LEU A 416 -19.51 -6.70 -10.47
C LEU A 416 -20.21 -6.73 -9.11
N THR A 417 -21.40 -6.12 -8.99
CA THR A 417 -22.16 -6.13 -7.73
C THR A 417 -22.70 -7.52 -7.39
N ASN A 418 -23.12 -8.28 -8.43
CA ASN A 418 -23.58 -9.65 -8.26
C ASN A 418 -22.43 -10.57 -7.85
N ASP A 419 -21.27 -10.43 -8.49
CA ASP A 419 -20.05 -11.18 -8.17
C ASP A 419 -19.61 -10.91 -6.73
N LEU A 420 -19.68 -9.65 -6.28
CA LEU A 420 -19.25 -9.24 -4.94
C LEU A 420 -20.19 -9.70 -3.81
N LYS A 421 -21.50 -9.82 -4.06
CA LYS A 421 -22.52 -10.10 -3.02
C LYS A 421 -22.14 -11.27 -2.10
N ASP A 422 -21.51 -12.25 -2.72
CA ASP A 422 -21.31 -13.59 -2.20
C ASP A 422 -19.81 -13.97 -2.20
N ALA A 423 -18.92 -13.02 -2.53
CA ALA A 423 -17.49 -13.26 -2.66
C ALA A 423 -16.80 -13.35 -1.30
N GLU A 424 -15.87 -14.29 -1.20
CA GLU A 424 -14.98 -14.47 -0.03
C GLU A 424 -13.53 -14.16 -0.39
N CYS A 425 -13.21 -14.16 -1.69
CA CYS A 425 -11.87 -13.93 -2.21
C CYS A 425 -11.89 -12.96 -3.39
N LEU A 426 -10.84 -12.14 -3.49
CA LEU A 426 -10.48 -11.37 -4.68
C LEU A 426 -9.18 -11.94 -5.26
N VAL A 427 -9.26 -12.53 -6.46
CA VAL A 427 -8.09 -13.03 -7.19
C VAL A 427 -7.53 -11.91 -8.05
N ILE A 428 -6.25 -11.57 -7.87
CA ILE A 428 -5.55 -10.55 -8.65
C ILE A 428 -4.34 -11.20 -9.32
N LYS A 429 -4.34 -11.22 -10.65
CA LYS A 429 -3.26 -11.78 -11.45
C LYS A 429 -2.65 -10.73 -12.35
N GLU A 430 -1.33 -10.78 -12.48
CA GLU A 430 -0.65 -10.06 -13.55
C GLU A 430 -0.90 -10.75 -14.88
N THR A 431 -1.13 -9.95 -15.92
CA THR A 431 -1.27 -10.40 -17.30
C THR A 431 -0.43 -9.50 -18.21
N LYS A 432 -0.20 -9.96 -19.44
CA LYS A 432 0.43 -9.12 -20.46
C LYS A 432 -0.45 -7.91 -20.73
N LEU A 433 0.17 -6.77 -21.00
CA LEU A 433 -0.54 -5.58 -21.44
C LEU A 433 -1.25 -5.88 -22.77
N GLU A 434 -2.58 -5.85 -22.75
CA GLU A 434 -3.40 -6.00 -23.93
C GLU A 434 -3.79 -4.60 -24.43
N ASP A 435 -3.22 -4.15 -25.56
CA ASP A 435 -3.71 -2.94 -26.22
C ASP A 435 -4.98 -3.26 -27.01
N LYS A 436 -6.08 -3.41 -26.27
CA LYS A 436 -7.40 -3.65 -26.84
C LYS A 436 -8.04 -2.31 -27.19
N THR A 437 -8.31 -2.12 -28.48
CA THR A 437 -9.00 -0.91 -28.96
C THR A 437 -10.46 -0.89 -28.53
N ASP A 438 -11.11 -2.05 -28.51
CA ASP A 438 -12.53 -2.24 -28.14
C ASP A 438 -12.70 -2.63 -26.65
N ILE A 439 -13.05 -1.65 -25.82
CA ILE A 439 -13.23 -1.81 -24.36
C ILE A 439 -14.70 -2.12 -24.06
N LYS A 440 -14.97 -3.36 -23.66
CA LYS A 440 -16.33 -3.84 -23.42
C LYS A 440 -16.75 -3.78 -21.96
N ASP A 441 -15.86 -4.06 -21.03
CA ASP A 441 -16.15 -4.12 -19.59
C ASP A 441 -15.04 -3.50 -18.74
N TYR A 442 -15.25 -3.44 -17.42
CA TYR A 442 -14.25 -2.92 -16.50
C TYR A 442 -12.97 -3.77 -16.43
N ARG A 443 -13.07 -5.08 -16.71
CA ARG A 443 -11.91 -6.00 -16.68
C ARG A 443 -10.98 -5.72 -17.86
N ASP A 444 -11.50 -5.34 -19.02
CA ASP A 444 -10.70 -4.90 -20.16
C ASP A 444 -9.84 -3.66 -19.83
N VAL A 445 -10.32 -2.76 -18.97
CA VAL A 445 -9.53 -1.62 -18.48
C VAL A 445 -8.40 -2.10 -17.58
N PHE A 446 -8.67 -3.05 -16.70
CA PHE A 446 -7.66 -3.58 -15.78
C PHE A 446 -6.59 -4.37 -16.55
N ARG A 447 -6.97 -5.12 -17.61
CA ARG A 447 -6.01 -5.82 -18.49
C ARG A 447 -5.12 -4.85 -19.27
N GLN A 448 -5.61 -3.67 -19.63
CA GLN A 448 -4.79 -2.59 -20.20
C GLN A 448 -3.75 -2.03 -19.20
N LEU A 449 -3.99 -2.20 -17.90
CA LEU A 449 -3.01 -1.92 -16.84
C LEU A 449 -2.19 -3.18 -16.45
N GLY A 450 -2.44 -4.30 -17.12
CA GLY A 450 -1.73 -5.58 -16.95
C GLY A 450 -2.22 -6.39 -15.75
N TYR A 451 -3.48 -6.24 -15.35
CA TYR A 451 -4.08 -7.00 -14.26
C TYR A 451 -5.44 -7.60 -14.60
N GLU A 452 -5.72 -8.77 -14.01
CA GLU A 452 -7.04 -9.40 -14.03
C GLU A 452 -7.56 -9.54 -12.60
N TYR A 453 -8.78 -9.05 -12.37
CA TYR A 453 -9.47 -9.08 -11.08
C TYR A 453 -10.69 -9.99 -11.19
N ASN A 454 -10.79 -10.94 -10.26
CA ASN A 454 -11.92 -11.85 -10.21
C ASN A 454 -12.37 -12.12 -8.77
N PHE A 455 -13.60 -11.74 -8.46
CA PHE A 455 -14.26 -12.13 -7.21
C PHE A 455 -14.75 -13.57 -7.29
N THR A 456 -14.59 -14.33 -6.20
CA THR A 456 -15.10 -15.71 -6.14
C THR A 456 -15.36 -16.16 -4.71
N LYS A 457 -16.10 -17.26 -4.57
CA LYS A 457 -16.23 -17.98 -3.30
C LYS A 457 -15.00 -18.83 -3.07
N LYS A 458 -14.62 -18.98 -1.81
CA LYS A 458 -13.47 -19.79 -1.39
C LYS A 458 -13.58 -21.22 -1.90
N ARG A 459 -14.77 -21.82 -1.81
CA ARG A 459 -15.07 -23.19 -2.27
C ARG A 459 -14.94 -23.42 -3.79
N TYR A 460 -14.91 -22.36 -4.60
CA TYR A 460 -14.78 -22.45 -6.06
C TYR A 460 -13.37 -22.09 -6.55
N LEU A 461 -12.49 -21.69 -5.64
CA LEU A 461 -11.14 -21.31 -6.00
C LEU A 461 -10.30 -22.55 -6.29
N LYS A 462 -9.58 -22.55 -7.42
CA LYS A 462 -8.67 -23.63 -7.80
C LYS A 462 -7.36 -23.48 -7.03
N GLU A 463 -6.69 -24.58 -6.68
CA GLU A 463 -5.40 -24.56 -5.96
C GLU A 463 -4.36 -23.63 -6.61
N LYS A 464 -4.28 -23.65 -7.94
CA LYS A 464 -3.36 -22.78 -8.70
C LYS A 464 -3.64 -21.27 -8.57
N ASP A 465 -4.85 -20.91 -8.17
CA ASP A 465 -5.30 -19.52 -8.05
C ASP A 465 -5.15 -18.99 -6.62
N LYS A 466 -4.96 -19.86 -5.62
CA LYS A 466 -4.77 -19.47 -4.21
C LYS A 466 -3.61 -18.50 -3.99
N PRO A 467 -2.41 -18.67 -4.59
CA PRO A 467 -1.30 -17.73 -4.40
C PRO A 467 -1.53 -16.32 -4.94
N TYR A 468 -2.66 -16.06 -5.60
CA TYR A 468 -3.08 -14.78 -6.17
C TYR A 468 -4.36 -14.23 -5.51
N ALA A 469 -4.94 -14.98 -4.58
CA ALA A 469 -6.21 -14.65 -3.96
C ALA A 469 -6.00 -13.95 -2.62
N PHE A 470 -6.71 -12.84 -2.45
CA PHE A 470 -6.81 -12.09 -1.20
C PHE A 470 -8.14 -12.42 -0.53
N LEU A 471 -8.12 -12.71 0.77
CA LEU A 471 -9.34 -12.96 1.52
C LEU A 471 -10.04 -11.63 1.87
N ILE A 472 -11.37 -11.62 1.78
CA ILE A 472 -12.17 -10.42 2.07
C ILE A 472 -12.60 -10.46 3.54
N ASN A 473 -12.16 -9.47 4.31
CA ASN A 473 -12.45 -9.32 5.75
C ASN A 473 -11.97 -10.51 6.63
N ASP A 474 -10.97 -11.27 6.18
CA ASP A 474 -10.41 -12.40 6.92
C ASP A 474 -8.87 -12.37 6.83
N THR A 475 -8.20 -12.44 7.97
CA THR A 475 -6.73 -12.42 8.07
C THR A 475 -6.13 -13.83 8.20
N ASN A 476 -6.93 -14.89 8.09
CA ASN A 476 -6.48 -16.29 8.14
C ASN A 476 -6.14 -16.82 6.74
N PHE A 477 -5.21 -16.15 6.06
CA PHE A 477 -4.88 -16.40 4.66
C PHE A 477 -3.80 -17.48 4.46
N LEU A 478 -2.99 -17.79 5.48
CA LEU A 478 -1.83 -18.67 5.31
C LEU A 478 -2.13 -20.17 5.29
N GLU A 479 -3.12 -20.64 6.05
CA GLU A 479 -3.38 -22.09 6.22
C GLU A 479 -3.66 -22.79 4.89
N GLU A 480 -4.27 -22.09 3.95
CA GLU A 480 -4.62 -22.60 2.62
C GLU A 480 -3.74 -22.01 1.51
N GLY A 481 -2.72 -21.21 1.84
CA GLY A 481 -1.78 -20.65 0.87
C GLY A 481 -2.32 -19.48 0.03
N PHE A 482 -3.24 -18.69 0.59
CA PHE A 482 -3.70 -17.44 -0.02
C PHE A 482 -2.61 -16.36 0.02
N ARG A 483 -2.73 -15.32 -0.81
CA ARG A 483 -1.73 -14.25 -0.90
C ARG A 483 -1.73 -13.34 0.33
N GLY A 484 -2.92 -12.97 0.83
CA GLY A 484 -3.11 -11.99 1.90
C GLY A 484 -4.54 -11.95 2.40
#